data_AF-A0A245ZFZ3-F1
#
_entry.id   AF-A0A245ZFZ3-F1
#
_cell.length_a   1.000
_cell.length_b   1.000
_cell.length_c   1.000
_cell.angle_alpha   90.00
_cell.angle_beta   90.00
_cell.angle_gamma   90.00
#
_symmetry.space_group_name_H-M   'P 1'
#
loop_
_entity.id
_entity.type
_entity.pdbx_description
1 polymer ?
#
loop_
_entity_poly.entity_id
_entity_poly.type
_entity_poly.pdbx_seq_one_letter_code
_entity_poly.pdbx_strand_id
1 'polypeptide(L)'
;MTHAGRLIQRAFGRRSLEALAASGATAAVLTYVPAALAFPHQMQIGRTTIYADRPIPAVIAQRLARADALLAQCPLDDPSLPRTLVLTNGGWRWRVMAAGHAGAVALRRPFAHVLLFNHTDVAADRVTNGAGIGGTRTLSGTIAHEMVHVLTARRYGEIALARLPAWKREGYADHVAGETSIGGAVDEAQIRARYPDAGVLIYYAGRRRVAAILARNGGSVDRLMAQ
;
A
#
# COMPACT_ATOMS: atom_id res chain seq x y z
N MET A 1 8.25 35.18 -42.59
CA MET A 1 8.41 33.82 -42.03
C MET A 1 7.90 32.79 -43.03
N THR A 2 8.81 31.99 -43.61
CA THR A 2 8.56 31.08 -44.73
C THR A 2 7.74 29.85 -44.34
N HIS A 3 7.01 29.29 -45.30
CA HIS A 3 6.13 28.13 -45.15
C HIS A 3 6.84 26.88 -44.57
N ALA A 4 8.16 26.78 -44.75
CA ALA A 4 9.03 25.75 -44.19
C ALA A 4 9.19 25.82 -42.66
N GLY A 5 9.18 27.03 -42.08
CA GLY A 5 9.31 27.23 -40.63
C GLY A 5 8.14 26.66 -39.82
N ARG A 6 6.92 26.71 -40.39
CA ARG A 6 5.71 26.16 -39.74
C ARG A 6 5.65 24.63 -39.76
N LEU A 7 6.26 23.98 -40.75
CA LEU A 7 6.31 22.50 -40.84
C LEU A 7 7.31 21.92 -39.84
N ILE A 8 8.48 22.56 -39.67
CA ILE A 8 9.51 22.15 -38.71
C ILE A 8 9.01 22.31 -37.26
N GLN A 9 8.33 23.42 -36.93
CA GLN A 9 7.74 23.64 -35.61
C GLN A 9 6.65 22.61 -35.25
N ARG A 10 5.82 22.20 -36.22
CA ARG A 10 4.78 21.18 -36.02
C ARG A 10 5.38 19.77 -35.86
N ALA A 11 6.42 19.44 -36.61
CA ALA A 11 7.12 18.16 -36.48
C ALA A 11 7.88 18.04 -35.15
N PHE A 12 8.52 19.12 -34.70
CA PHE A 12 9.15 19.16 -33.36
C PHE A 12 8.11 19.06 -32.24
N GLY A 13 7.01 19.82 -32.31
CA GLY A 13 5.95 19.75 -31.30
C GLY A 13 5.30 18.36 -31.19
N ARG A 14 5.13 17.68 -32.32
CA ARG A 14 4.55 16.32 -32.36
C ARG A 14 5.52 15.26 -31.83
N ARG A 15 6.81 15.33 -32.17
CA ARG A 15 7.85 14.45 -31.61
C ARG A 15 8.03 14.63 -30.10
N SER A 16 7.94 15.85 -29.59
CA SER A 16 8.00 16.13 -28.15
C SER A 16 6.80 15.57 -27.39
N LEU A 17 5.58 15.66 -27.97
CA LEU A 17 4.37 15.07 -27.40
C LEU A 17 4.41 13.53 -27.43
N GLU A 18 4.90 12.93 -28.52
CA GLU A 18 5.07 11.48 -28.63
C GLU A 18 6.11 10.95 -27.64
N ALA A 19 7.23 11.65 -27.46
CA ALA A 19 8.25 11.30 -26.46
C ALA A 19 7.72 11.40 -25.02
N LEU A 20 6.93 12.43 -24.71
CA LEU A 20 6.28 12.57 -23.39
C LEU A 20 5.23 11.47 -23.16
N ALA A 21 4.43 11.15 -24.17
CA ALA A 21 3.44 10.08 -24.10
C ALA A 21 4.10 8.70 -23.93
N ALA A 22 5.17 8.42 -24.67
CA ALA A 22 5.93 7.18 -24.56
C ALA A 22 6.63 7.06 -23.19
N SER A 23 7.17 8.16 -22.66
CA SER A 23 7.75 8.20 -21.31
C SER A 23 6.69 7.97 -20.23
N GLY A 24 5.51 8.59 -20.37
CA GLY A 24 4.38 8.40 -19.48
C GLY A 24 3.83 6.97 -19.50
N ALA A 25 3.70 6.38 -20.70
CA ALA A 25 3.27 4.98 -20.86
C ALA A 25 4.29 4.01 -20.24
N THR A 26 5.59 4.23 -20.48
CA THR A 26 6.66 3.42 -19.88
C THR A 26 6.63 3.51 -18.35
N ALA A 27 6.51 4.71 -17.79
CA ALA A 27 6.39 4.91 -16.35
C ALA A 27 5.13 4.21 -15.79
N ALA A 28 4.00 4.26 -16.51
CA ALA A 28 2.78 3.55 -16.13
C ALA A 28 2.99 2.03 -16.15
N VAL A 29 3.58 1.45 -17.20
CA VAL A 29 3.85 0.00 -17.28
C VAL A 29 4.74 -0.45 -16.11
N LEU A 30 5.84 0.25 -15.83
CA LEU A 30 6.73 -0.09 -14.71
C LEU A 30 6.04 0.04 -13.33
N THR A 31 5.05 0.92 -13.23
CA THR A 31 4.33 1.20 -11.98
C THR A 31 3.20 0.20 -11.73
N TYR A 32 2.51 -0.26 -12.78
CA TYR A 32 1.28 -1.04 -12.71
C TYR A 32 1.40 -2.48 -13.20
N VAL A 33 2.47 -2.84 -13.91
CA VAL A 33 2.71 -4.19 -14.42
C VAL A 33 3.99 -4.74 -13.79
N PRO A 34 3.91 -5.39 -12.61
CA PRO A 34 5.09 -5.82 -11.87
C PRO A 34 6.04 -6.69 -12.68
N ALA A 35 5.49 -7.59 -13.51
CA ALA A 35 6.26 -8.48 -14.40
C ALA A 35 7.26 -7.72 -15.31
N ALA A 36 7.01 -6.45 -15.63
CA ALA A 36 7.91 -5.62 -16.44
C ALA A 36 9.27 -5.33 -15.77
N LEU A 37 9.40 -5.48 -14.45
CA LEU A 37 10.65 -5.30 -13.70
C LEU A 37 11.41 -6.61 -13.45
N ALA A 38 11.06 -7.67 -14.19
CA ALA A 38 11.66 -8.99 -14.11
C ALA A 38 11.67 -9.54 -12.67
N PHE A 39 10.48 -9.88 -12.17
CA PHE A 39 10.32 -10.68 -10.95
C PHE A 39 10.38 -12.17 -11.35
N PRO A 40 11.51 -12.87 -11.08
CA PRO A 40 11.72 -14.23 -11.58
C PRO A 40 10.88 -15.28 -10.86
N HIS A 41 10.32 -14.95 -9.70
CA HIS A 41 9.49 -15.87 -8.93
C HIS A 41 8.04 -15.39 -8.95
N GLN A 42 7.16 -16.28 -9.40
CA GLN A 42 5.72 -16.06 -9.41
C GLN A 42 5.02 -17.24 -8.74
N MET A 43 3.94 -16.95 -8.02
CA MET A 43 3.07 -17.97 -7.44
C MET A 43 1.62 -17.48 -7.48
N GLN A 44 0.69 -18.40 -7.74
CA GLN A 44 -0.73 -18.16 -7.62
C GLN A 44 -1.27 -19.01 -6.46
N ILE A 45 -1.95 -18.39 -5.50
CA ILE A 45 -2.65 -19.08 -4.41
C ILE A 45 -4.07 -18.52 -4.32
N GLY A 46 -5.05 -19.32 -4.72
CA GLY A 46 -6.45 -18.89 -4.77
C GLY A 46 -6.61 -17.61 -5.60
N ARG A 47 -7.11 -16.54 -4.97
CA ARG A 47 -7.30 -15.20 -5.57
C ARG A 47 -6.03 -14.33 -5.62
N THR A 48 -4.92 -14.80 -5.05
CA THR A 48 -3.70 -13.98 -4.87
C THR A 48 -2.63 -14.37 -5.87
N THR A 49 -2.25 -13.43 -6.72
CA THR A 49 -1.04 -13.52 -7.55
C THR A 49 0.13 -12.90 -6.80
N ILE A 50 1.28 -13.56 -6.77
CA ILE A 50 2.47 -13.10 -6.06
C ILE A 50 3.62 -13.01 -7.05
N TYR A 51 4.28 -11.86 -7.08
CA TYR A 51 5.56 -11.65 -7.75
C TYR A 51 6.63 -11.36 -6.70
N ALA A 52 7.79 -12.02 -6.79
CA ALA A 52 8.87 -11.84 -5.83
C ALA A 52 10.26 -11.84 -6.50
N ASP A 53 11.16 -11.04 -5.94
CA ASP A 53 12.56 -10.97 -6.37
C ASP A 53 13.43 -12.08 -5.76
N ARG A 54 12.89 -12.83 -4.81
CA ARG A 54 13.47 -14.01 -4.17
C ARG A 54 12.50 -15.19 -4.21
N PRO A 55 12.97 -16.44 -4.06
CA PRO A 55 12.10 -17.61 -4.01
C PRO A 55 10.99 -17.43 -2.97
N ILE A 56 9.75 -17.77 -3.34
CA ILE A 56 8.57 -17.63 -2.49
C ILE A 56 8.48 -18.88 -1.60
N PRO A 57 8.69 -18.80 -0.28
CA PRO A 57 8.62 -19.96 0.59
C PRO A 57 7.17 -20.44 0.76
N ALA A 58 6.95 -21.76 0.90
CA ALA A 58 5.61 -22.35 1.03
C ALA A 58 4.79 -21.80 2.21
N VAL A 59 5.46 -21.31 3.27
CA VAL A 59 4.81 -20.67 4.42
C VAL A 59 4.01 -19.41 4.05
N ILE A 60 4.21 -18.84 2.85
CA ILE A 60 3.40 -17.72 2.35
C ILE A 60 1.89 -18.02 2.42
N ALA A 61 1.47 -19.27 2.21
CA ALA A 61 0.07 -19.66 2.30
C ALA A 61 -0.52 -19.37 3.70
N GLN A 62 0.26 -19.59 4.77
CA GLN A 62 -0.14 -19.28 6.14
C GLN A 62 -0.22 -17.77 6.38
N ARG A 63 0.66 -16.98 5.75
CA ARG A 63 0.64 -15.51 5.83
C ARG A 63 -0.60 -14.93 5.15
N LEU A 64 -0.96 -15.48 3.98
CA LEU A 64 -2.19 -15.15 3.28
C LEU A 64 -3.43 -15.52 4.08
N ALA A 65 -3.48 -16.74 4.65
CA ALA A 65 -4.59 -17.17 5.48
C ALA A 65 -4.78 -16.26 6.71
N ARG A 66 -3.69 -15.84 7.36
CA ARG A 66 -3.73 -14.88 8.47
C ARG A 66 -4.24 -13.51 8.01
N ALA A 67 -3.78 -13.00 6.86
CA ALA A 67 -4.28 -11.75 6.29
C ALA A 67 -5.78 -11.82 5.98
N ASP A 68 -6.25 -12.95 5.44
CA ASP A 68 -7.67 -13.18 5.14
C ASP A 68 -8.51 -13.27 6.43
N ALA A 69 -8.00 -13.88 7.49
CA ALA A 69 -8.67 -13.90 8.80
C ALA A 69 -8.78 -12.50 9.45
N LEU A 70 -7.81 -11.61 9.21
CA LEU A 70 -7.90 -10.20 9.62
C LEU A 70 -8.95 -9.47 8.79
N LEU A 71 -8.94 -9.66 7.46
CA LEU A 71 -9.90 -9.05 6.55
C LEU A 71 -11.34 -9.50 6.79
N ALA A 72 -11.58 -10.74 7.22
CA ALA A 72 -12.91 -11.23 7.56
C ALA A 72 -13.61 -10.43 8.68
N GLN A 73 -12.87 -9.63 9.45
CA GLN A 73 -13.41 -8.72 10.47
C GLN A 73 -13.81 -7.36 9.90
N CYS A 74 -13.42 -7.05 8.67
CA CYS A 74 -13.76 -5.82 7.97
C CYS A 74 -15.17 -5.94 7.36
N PRO A 75 -16.13 -5.07 7.73
CA PRO A 75 -17.46 -5.09 7.11
C PRO A 75 -17.47 -4.78 5.60
N LEU A 76 -16.35 -4.30 5.05
CA LEU A 76 -16.18 -4.06 3.62
C LEU A 76 -15.51 -5.22 2.89
N ASP A 77 -15.22 -6.34 3.56
CA ASP A 77 -14.47 -7.45 2.95
C ASP A 77 -15.19 -8.02 1.72
N ASP A 78 -14.36 -8.38 0.74
CA ASP A 78 -14.77 -9.05 -0.48
C ASP A 78 -13.78 -10.20 -0.70
N PRO A 79 -14.11 -11.42 -0.21
CA PRO A 79 -13.21 -12.56 -0.32
C PRO A 79 -13.03 -13.05 -1.76
N SER A 80 -13.86 -12.58 -2.70
CA SER A 80 -13.72 -12.88 -4.13
C SER A 80 -12.74 -11.95 -4.86
N LEU A 81 -12.37 -10.83 -4.23
CA LEU A 81 -11.55 -9.79 -4.85
C LEU A 81 -10.14 -10.30 -5.18
N PRO A 82 -9.72 -10.35 -6.45
CA PRO A 82 -8.33 -10.70 -6.78
C PRO A 82 -7.37 -9.64 -6.26
N ARG A 83 -6.19 -10.08 -5.80
CA ARG A 83 -5.11 -9.20 -5.36
C ARG A 83 -3.76 -9.66 -5.91
N THR A 84 -2.90 -8.70 -6.22
CA THR A 84 -1.53 -8.93 -6.65
C THR A 84 -0.58 -8.42 -5.57
N LEU A 85 0.28 -9.29 -5.06
CA LEU A 85 1.36 -8.91 -4.14
C LEU A 85 2.68 -8.85 -4.88
N VAL A 86 3.43 -7.80 -4.66
CA VAL A 86 4.80 -7.63 -5.20
C VAL A 86 5.75 -7.52 -4.03
N LEU A 87 6.48 -8.60 -3.78
CA LEU A 87 7.39 -8.73 -2.65
C LEU A 87 8.81 -8.38 -3.11
N THR A 88 9.44 -7.44 -2.44
CA THR A 88 10.82 -7.04 -2.74
C THR A 88 11.77 -7.32 -1.58
N ASN A 89 13.05 -7.13 -1.83
CA ASN A 89 14.10 -7.04 -0.82
C ASN A 89 14.42 -5.58 -0.43
N GLY A 90 13.54 -4.61 -0.73
CA GLY A 90 13.70 -3.18 -0.46
C GLY A 90 14.72 -2.44 -1.34
N GLY A 91 15.41 -3.17 -2.22
CA GLY A 91 16.46 -2.64 -3.08
C GLY A 91 15.98 -1.71 -4.20
N TRP A 92 16.67 -1.74 -5.35
CA TRP A 92 16.39 -0.81 -6.44
C TRP A 92 14.97 -0.98 -7.04
N ARG A 93 14.44 -2.21 -7.09
CA ARG A 93 13.07 -2.47 -7.57
C ARG A 93 12.03 -1.74 -6.73
N TRP A 94 12.19 -1.78 -5.41
CA TRP A 94 11.36 -0.98 -4.50
C TRP A 94 11.51 0.51 -4.78
N ARG A 95 12.74 1.03 -4.88
CA ARG A 95 12.97 2.46 -5.14
C ARG A 95 12.33 2.96 -6.43
N VAL A 96 12.33 2.14 -7.49
CA VAL A 96 11.67 2.46 -8.77
C VAL A 96 10.16 2.46 -8.62
N MET A 97 9.59 1.39 -8.06
CA MET A 97 8.13 1.28 -7.96
C MET A 97 7.55 2.25 -6.90
N ALA A 98 8.23 2.44 -5.79
CA ALA A 98 7.82 3.34 -4.71
C ALA A 98 8.41 4.75 -4.89
N ALA A 99 8.58 5.23 -6.13
CA ALA A 99 9.03 6.58 -6.39
C ALA A 99 8.16 7.61 -5.61
N GLY A 100 8.82 8.52 -4.89
CA GLY A 100 8.17 9.48 -3.97
C GLY A 100 7.74 8.91 -2.60
N HIS A 101 7.82 7.59 -2.39
CA HIS A 101 7.37 6.88 -1.20
C HIS A 101 8.38 5.83 -0.72
N ALA A 102 9.67 6.02 -1.00
CA ALA A 102 10.71 5.03 -0.73
C ALA A 102 10.83 4.65 0.77
N GLY A 103 10.40 5.52 1.68
CA GLY A 103 10.35 5.27 3.12
C GLY A 103 9.10 4.49 3.59
N ALA A 104 8.19 4.08 2.71
CA ALA A 104 7.01 3.31 3.11
C ALA A 104 7.36 1.83 3.37
N VAL A 105 6.61 1.17 4.27
CA VAL A 105 6.71 -0.28 4.50
C VAL A 105 6.02 -1.06 3.38
N ALA A 106 4.87 -0.55 2.93
CA ALA A 106 4.14 -1.02 1.77
C ALA A 106 3.35 0.13 1.15
N LEU A 107 2.78 -0.11 -0.03
CA LEU A 107 1.81 0.77 -0.65
C LEU A 107 0.90 -0.03 -1.57
N ARG A 108 -0.35 0.40 -1.70
CA ARG A 108 -1.22 0.00 -2.81
C ARG A 108 -1.09 0.90 -4.03
N ARG A 109 -1.48 0.40 -5.20
CA ARG A 109 -1.65 1.21 -6.41
C ARG A 109 -3.09 1.72 -6.54
N PRO A 110 -3.32 3.02 -6.74
CA PRO A 110 -4.62 3.56 -7.12
C PRO A 110 -5.22 2.83 -8.33
N PHE A 111 -6.52 2.57 -8.30
CA PHE A 111 -7.28 1.94 -9.39
C PHE A 111 -6.83 0.52 -9.78
N ALA A 112 -5.94 -0.10 -8.99
CA ALA A 112 -5.47 -1.46 -9.21
C ALA A 112 -5.48 -2.23 -7.89
N HIS A 113 -5.56 -3.56 -7.96
CA HIS A 113 -5.47 -4.42 -6.77
C HIS A 113 -4.02 -4.89 -6.55
N VAL A 114 -3.06 -3.99 -6.82
CA VAL A 114 -1.62 -4.27 -6.72
C VAL A 114 -1.10 -3.67 -5.43
N LEU A 115 -0.52 -4.51 -4.58
CA LEU A 115 0.11 -4.17 -3.31
C LEU A 115 1.60 -4.41 -3.42
N LEU A 116 2.39 -3.39 -3.13
CA LEU A 116 3.84 -3.46 -3.15
C LEU A 116 4.39 -3.45 -1.73
N PHE A 117 5.34 -4.33 -1.48
CA PHE A 117 5.98 -4.48 -0.18
C PHE A 117 7.46 -4.17 -0.33
N ASN A 118 7.99 -3.42 0.63
CA ASN A 118 9.41 -3.07 0.72
C ASN A 118 10.22 -4.33 1.08
N HIS A 119 11.12 -4.29 2.06
CA HIS A 119 11.95 -5.45 2.40
C HIS A 119 11.11 -6.54 3.09
N THR A 120 10.74 -7.57 2.35
CA THR A 120 9.83 -8.63 2.81
C THR A 120 10.58 -9.89 3.22
N ASP A 121 10.37 -10.34 4.45
CA ASP A 121 10.75 -11.65 4.96
C ASP A 121 9.49 -12.47 5.24
N VAL A 122 9.13 -13.31 4.27
CA VAL A 122 7.92 -14.16 4.32
C VAL A 122 8.00 -15.16 5.48
N ALA A 123 9.18 -15.72 5.73
CA ALA A 123 9.38 -16.72 6.77
C ALA A 123 9.12 -16.11 8.15
N ALA A 124 9.67 -14.92 8.41
CA ALA A 124 9.47 -14.21 9.66
C ALA A 124 8.13 -13.43 9.76
N ASP A 125 7.24 -13.54 8.76
CA ASP A 125 6.03 -12.72 8.66
C ASP A 125 6.33 -11.23 8.81
N ARG A 126 7.32 -10.69 8.10
CA ARG A 126 7.85 -9.34 8.35
C ARG A 126 8.02 -8.53 7.08
N VAL A 127 7.70 -7.23 7.15
CA VAL A 127 8.05 -6.24 6.14
C VAL A 127 8.74 -5.06 6.83
N THR A 128 9.83 -4.57 6.27
CA THR A 128 10.57 -3.44 6.82
C THR A 128 10.92 -2.38 5.78
N ASN A 129 11.06 -1.13 6.24
CA ASN A 129 11.61 -0.01 5.45
C ASN A 129 12.99 0.46 5.96
N GLY A 130 13.54 -0.21 6.98
CA GLY A 130 14.83 0.14 7.60
C GLY A 130 14.79 1.29 8.61
N ALA A 131 13.64 1.92 8.86
CA ALA A 131 13.53 2.96 9.87
C ALA A 131 13.65 2.37 11.28
N GLY A 132 14.42 3.03 12.16
CA GLY A 132 14.64 2.59 13.54
C GLY A 132 13.39 2.66 14.43
N ILE A 133 12.36 3.39 14.01
CA ILE A 133 11.07 3.52 14.71
C ILE A 133 9.94 3.36 13.70
N GLY A 134 9.00 2.47 14.00
CA GLY A 134 7.84 2.24 13.14
C GLY A 134 8.14 1.69 11.76
N GLY A 135 9.37 1.22 11.53
CA GLY A 135 9.83 0.74 10.25
C GLY A 135 9.58 -0.74 9.98
N THR A 136 8.88 -1.44 10.86
CA THR A 136 8.62 -2.87 10.79
C THR A 136 7.16 -3.17 11.09
N ARG A 137 6.56 -4.05 10.29
CA ARG A 137 5.21 -4.59 10.48
C ARG A 137 5.18 -6.07 10.12
N THR A 138 4.09 -6.77 10.48
CA THR A 138 3.91 -8.13 9.97
C THR A 138 3.54 -8.11 8.49
N LEU A 139 3.95 -9.11 7.72
CA LEU A 139 3.54 -9.22 6.30
C LEU A 139 2.03 -9.42 6.21
N SER A 140 1.48 -10.32 7.01
CA SER A 140 0.04 -10.61 7.07
C SER A 140 -0.79 -9.38 7.47
N GLY A 141 -0.38 -8.65 8.51
CA GLY A 141 -1.03 -7.40 8.93
C GLY A 141 -0.91 -6.30 7.87
N THR A 142 0.25 -6.18 7.22
CA THR A 142 0.46 -5.20 6.14
C THR A 142 -0.40 -5.52 4.90
N ILE A 143 -0.57 -6.79 4.53
CA ILE A 143 -1.50 -7.19 3.46
C ILE A 143 -2.92 -6.77 3.82
N ALA A 144 -3.38 -7.04 5.04
CA ALA A 144 -4.72 -6.65 5.50
C ALA A 144 -4.89 -5.12 5.48
N HIS A 145 -3.91 -4.37 5.99
CA HIS A 145 -3.90 -2.91 5.99
C HIS A 145 -4.07 -2.33 4.57
N GLU A 146 -3.22 -2.74 3.64
CA GLU A 146 -3.26 -2.22 2.26
C GLU A 146 -4.54 -2.63 1.53
N MET A 147 -5.07 -3.83 1.81
CA MET A 147 -6.36 -4.27 1.26
C MET A 147 -7.52 -3.43 1.80
N VAL A 148 -7.49 -2.96 3.05
CA VAL A 148 -8.54 -2.05 3.56
C VAL A 148 -8.59 -0.75 2.76
N HIS A 149 -7.44 -0.20 2.35
CA HIS A 149 -7.43 0.96 1.45
C HIS A 149 -8.09 0.63 0.11
N VAL A 150 -7.82 -0.55 -0.47
CA VAL A 150 -8.46 -1.00 -1.71
C VAL A 150 -9.98 -1.15 -1.54
N LEU A 151 -10.44 -1.81 -0.47
CA LEU A 151 -11.86 -2.02 -0.20
C LEU A 151 -12.59 -0.69 0.07
N THR A 152 -11.95 0.22 0.81
CA THR A 152 -12.48 1.57 1.07
C THR A 152 -12.59 2.37 -0.22
N ALA A 153 -11.56 2.34 -1.08
CA ALA A 153 -11.61 2.98 -2.40
C ALA A 153 -12.69 2.39 -3.31
N ARG A 154 -12.90 1.07 -3.28
CA ARG A 154 -13.99 0.42 -4.03
C ARG A 154 -15.38 0.84 -3.53
N ARG A 155 -15.55 1.00 -2.22
CA ARG A 155 -16.85 1.37 -1.61
C ARG A 155 -17.18 2.85 -1.79
N TYR A 156 -16.23 3.75 -1.61
CA TYR A 156 -16.48 5.20 -1.54
C TYR A 156 -15.81 6.01 -2.66
N GLY A 157 -14.94 5.40 -3.44
CA GLY A 157 -14.16 6.06 -4.49
C GLY A 157 -12.77 6.53 -4.02
N GLU A 158 -11.84 6.55 -4.97
CA GLU A 158 -10.43 6.91 -4.77
C GLU A 158 -10.26 8.36 -4.27
N ILE A 159 -11.06 9.29 -4.78
CA ILE A 159 -11.03 10.69 -4.38
C ILE A 159 -11.53 10.85 -2.94
N ALA A 160 -12.58 10.12 -2.55
CA ALA A 160 -13.10 10.16 -1.19
C ALA A 160 -12.04 9.64 -0.21
N LEU A 161 -11.41 8.50 -0.51
CA LEU A 161 -10.32 7.93 0.28
C LEU A 161 -9.15 8.92 0.43
N ALA A 162 -8.73 9.57 -0.65
CA ALA A 162 -7.63 10.53 -0.63
C ALA A 162 -7.92 11.77 0.21
N ARG A 163 -9.19 12.18 0.32
CA ARG A 163 -9.65 13.32 1.14
C ARG A 163 -9.92 12.97 2.60
N LEU A 164 -9.91 11.69 2.97
CA LEU A 164 -10.11 11.31 4.37
C LEU A 164 -8.97 11.83 5.24
N PRO A 165 -9.26 12.32 6.46
CA PRO A 165 -8.24 12.61 7.44
C PRO A 165 -7.34 11.39 7.69
N ALA A 166 -6.02 11.60 7.79
CA ALA A 166 -5.05 10.52 7.94
C ALA A 166 -5.38 9.58 9.12
N TRP A 167 -5.82 10.12 10.26
CA TRP A 167 -6.21 9.32 11.43
C TRP A 167 -7.34 8.33 11.12
N LYS A 168 -8.24 8.65 10.18
CA LYS A 168 -9.36 7.80 9.79
C LYS A 168 -8.91 6.78 8.74
N ARG A 169 -8.23 7.26 7.70
CA ARG A 169 -7.71 6.43 6.61
C ARG A 169 -6.76 5.35 7.14
N GLU A 170 -5.70 5.78 7.81
CA GLU A 170 -4.68 4.86 8.33
C GLU A 170 -5.18 4.11 9.56
N GLY A 171 -5.93 4.80 10.44
CA GLY A 171 -6.43 4.19 11.67
C GLY A 171 -7.44 3.07 11.44
N TYR A 172 -8.28 3.15 10.41
CA TYR A 172 -9.21 2.07 10.08
C TYR A 172 -8.49 0.86 9.50
N ALA A 173 -7.52 1.08 8.61
CA ALA A 173 -6.67 0.02 8.09
C ALA A 173 -5.87 -0.68 9.20
N ASP A 174 -5.31 0.07 10.15
CA ASP A 174 -4.62 -0.47 11.33
C ASP A 174 -5.55 -1.15 12.34
N HIS A 175 -6.80 -0.70 12.43
CA HIS A 175 -7.79 -1.34 13.28
C HIS A 175 -8.08 -2.76 12.78
N VAL A 176 -8.38 -2.91 11.49
CA VAL A 176 -8.63 -4.21 10.85
C VAL A 176 -7.38 -5.09 10.84
N ALA A 177 -6.20 -4.51 10.56
CA ALA A 177 -4.93 -5.24 10.59
C ALA A 177 -4.56 -5.76 11.98
N GLY A 178 -5.21 -5.26 13.04
CA GLY A 178 -4.97 -5.69 14.41
C GLY A 178 -3.67 -5.14 15.02
N GLU A 179 -2.89 -4.35 14.27
CA GLU A 179 -1.58 -3.87 14.68
C GLU A 179 -1.27 -2.47 14.12
N THR A 180 -0.21 -1.87 14.64
CA THR A 180 0.44 -0.66 14.10
C THR A 180 1.94 -0.91 14.04
N SER A 181 2.72 0.02 13.50
CA SER A 181 4.17 -0.14 13.48
C SER A 181 4.88 0.04 14.84
N ILE A 182 4.14 0.32 15.92
CA ILE A 182 4.69 0.43 17.28
C ILE A 182 4.01 -0.56 18.22
N GLY A 183 4.74 -1.03 19.24
CA GLY A 183 4.39 -2.15 20.11
C GLY A 183 3.37 -1.85 21.20
N GLY A 184 2.89 -0.61 21.32
CA GLY A 184 1.84 -0.24 22.26
C GLY A 184 2.10 1.06 23.01
N ALA A 185 1.49 1.20 24.19
CA ALA A 185 1.51 2.44 24.97
C ALA A 185 2.91 2.79 25.51
N VAL A 186 3.75 1.80 25.82
CA VAL A 186 5.13 2.01 26.28
C VAL A 186 5.95 2.65 25.17
N ASP A 187 5.93 2.06 23.97
CA ASP A 187 6.59 2.62 22.79
C ASP A 187 6.02 4.00 22.44
N GLU A 188 4.70 4.19 22.51
CA GLU A 188 4.06 5.48 22.26
C GLU A 188 4.61 6.57 23.20
N ALA A 189 4.67 6.31 24.50
CA ALA A 189 5.14 7.28 25.49
C ALA A 189 6.62 7.65 25.24
N GLN A 190 7.47 6.65 24.97
CA GLN A 190 8.89 6.86 24.66
C GLN A 190 9.08 7.66 23.36
N ILE A 191 8.33 7.32 22.31
CA ILE A 191 8.38 8.02 21.02
C ILE A 191 7.88 9.44 21.19
N ARG A 192 6.78 9.68 21.90
CA ARG A 192 6.24 11.02 22.12
C ARG A 192 7.21 11.92 22.92
N ALA A 193 7.94 11.35 23.87
CA ALA A 193 8.94 12.08 24.63
C ALA A 193 10.16 12.50 23.78
N ARG A 194 10.54 11.68 22.80
CA ARG A 194 11.76 11.91 21.99
C ARG A 194 11.50 12.52 20.62
N TYR A 195 10.35 12.22 20.03
CA TYR A 195 9.93 12.54 18.66
C TYR A 195 8.41 12.83 18.63
N PRO A 196 7.96 13.95 19.22
CA PRO A 196 6.53 14.25 19.37
C PRO A 196 5.76 14.33 18.04
N ASP A 197 6.46 14.65 16.95
CA ASP A 197 5.90 14.77 15.60
C ASP A 197 6.09 13.51 14.74
N ALA A 198 6.52 12.40 15.33
CA ALA A 198 6.72 11.15 14.59
C ALA A 198 5.41 10.68 13.97
N GLY A 199 5.38 10.53 12.63
CA GLY A 199 4.17 10.15 11.89
C GLY A 199 3.52 8.86 12.38
N VAL A 200 4.30 7.93 12.94
CA VAL A 200 3.83 6.66 13.54
C VAL A 200 2.80 6.88 14.67
N LEU A 201 2.85 8.04 15.34
CA LEU A 201 1.90 8.40 16.40
C LEU A 201 0.50 8.67 15.83
N ILE A 202 0.39 9.16 14.58
CA ILE A 202 -0.90 9.36 13.89
C ILE A 202 -1.58 8.02 13.66
N TYR A 203 -0.83 7.01 13.24
CA TYR A 203 -1.32 5.64 13.03
C TYR A 203 -1.84 5.05 14.34
N TYR A 204 -1.02 5.11 15.40
CA TYR A 204 -1.39 4.57 16.71
C TYR A 204 -2.60 5.26 17.34
N ALA A 205 -2.61 6.59 17.37
CA ALA A 205 -3.75 7.34 17.88
C ALA A 205 -5.00 7.15 17.00
N GLY A 206 -4.83 7.11 15.68
CA GLY A 206 -5.89 6.86 14.71
C GLY A 206 -6.56 5.51 14.94
N ARG A 207 -5.78 4.42 15.07
CA ARG A 207 -6.30 3.07 15.36
C ARG A 207 -7.17 3.05 16.62
N ARG A 208 -6.68 3.66 17.71
CA ARG A 208 -7.42 3.74 18.98
C ARG A 208 -8.71 4.54 18.84
N ARG A 209 -8.65 5.69 18.15
CA ARG A 209 -9.81 6.54 17.90
C ARG A 209 -10.87 5.82 17.07
N VAL A 210 -10.46 5.13 16.00
CA VAL A 210 -11.36 4.33 15.17
C VAL A 210 -12.00 3.20 15.96
N ALA A 211 -11.22 2.43 16.72
CA ALA A 211 -11.75 1.36 17.58
C ALA A 211 -12.83 1.89 18.54
N ALA A 212 -12.58 3.03 19.19
CA ALA A 212 -13.53 3.64 20.11
C ALA A 212 -14.81 4.13 19.41
N ILE A 213 -14.70 4.68 18.19
CA ILE A 213 -15.87 5.11 17.40
C ILE A 213 -16.69 3.91 16.95
N LEU A 214 -16.04 2.86 16.43
CA LEU A 214 -16.72 1.64 15.98
C LEU A 214 -17.44 0.95 17.14
N ALA A 215 -16.80 0.85 18.30
CA ALA A 215 -17.43 0.32 19.51
C ALA A 215 -18.70 1.09 19.90
N ARG A 216 -18.71 2.42 19.75
CA ARG A 216 -19.88 3.26 20.07
C ARG A 216 -20.96 3.25 18.98
N ASN A 217 -20.59 3.03 17.72
CA ASN A 217 -21.51 3.18 16.59
C ASN A 217 -22.07 1.85 16.05
N GLY A 218 -21.77 0.73 16.74
CA GLY A 218 -22.21 -0.63 16.39
C GLY A 218 -21.38 -1.27 15.28
N GLY A 219 -20.11 -0.89 15.12
CA GLY A 219 -19.23 -1.41 14.07
C GLY A 219 -19.52 -0.85 12.67
N SER A 220 -20.31 0.22 12.56
CA SER A 220 -20.70 0.79 11.27
C SER A 220 -19.56 1.59 10.65
N VAL A 221 -18.99 1.03 9.59
CA VAL A 221 -17.94 1.70 8.78
C VAL A 221 -18.52 2.91 8.07
N ASP A 222 -19.73 2.83 7.52
CA ASP A 222 -20.39 3.97 6.86
C ASP A 222 -20.53 5.16 7.83
N ARG A 223 -20.92 4.93 9.10
CA ARG A 223 -20.98 5.99 10.13
C ARG A 223 -19.60 6.50 10.56
N LEU A 224 -18.56 5.67 10.51
CA LEU A 224 -17.18 6.12 10.73
C LEU A 224 -16.74 7.05 9.59
N MET A 225 -17.04 6.68 8.34
CA MET A 225 -16.61 7.40 7.15
C MET A 225 -17.34 8.74 6.99
N ALA A 226 -18.60 8.84 7.40
CA ALA A 226 -19.42 10.05 7.32
C ALA A 226 -19.10 11.17 8.33
N GLN A 227 -18.25 10.91 9.34
CA GLN A 227 -17.85 11.89 10.37
C GLN A 227 -16.83 12.94 9.91
#